data_AF-A0A7K1GUI2-F1
#
_entry.id   AF-A0A7K1GUI2-F1
#
_cell.length_a   1.000
_cell.length_b   1.000
_cell.length_c   1.000
_cell.angle_alpha   90.00
_cell.angle_beta   90.00
_cell.angle_gamma   90.00
#
_symmetry.space_group_name_H-M   'P 1'
#
loop_
_entity.id
_entity.type
_entity.pdbx_description
1 polymer ?
#
loop_
_entity_poly.entity_id
_entity_poly.type
_entity_poly.pdbx_seq_one_letter_code
_entity_poly.pdbx_strand_id
1 'polypeptide(L)'
;MSSVFEPPDLGPTVGPFPIAGLVRRARRIVGLSQLRMARFAKVAPSTVARVEAGSLTPSLAVLERLLGAAGLYLVVVDQDGRVVLPMEVWDDTRDGANRRYPAHLNTILDPEPGEWWGDIYGLARPPETYHRCRVDREARRRRSQWEVRVAKYRNVPPPPDPRSWYRD
;
A
#
# COMPACT_ATOMS: atom_id res chain seq x y z
N MET A 1 -11.58 -6.17 -22.98
CA MET A 1 -10.83 -7.03 -22.03
C MET A 1 -9.65 -6.21 -21.52
N SER A 2 -9.81 -5.55 -20.37
CA SER A 2 -8.68 -4.90 -19.69
C SER A 2 -7.64 -5.96 -19.38
N SER A 3 -6.40 -5.72 -19.77
CA SER A 3 -5.29 -6.63 -19.53
C SER A 3 -5.19 -6.88 -18.03
N VAL A 4 -5.14 -8.14 -17.59
CA VAL A 4 -4.96 -8.48 -16.15
C VAL A 4 -3.63 -7.94 -15.59
N PHE A 5 -2.75 -7.44 -16.48
CA PHE A 5 -1.49 -6.77 -16.16
C PHE A 5 -1.61 -5.26 -15.98
N GLU A 6 -2.74 -4.64 -16.31
CA GLU A 6 -2.94 -3.21 -16.13
C GLU A 6 -3.25 -2.91 -14.64
N PRO A 7 -2.65 -1.86 -14.04
CA PRO A 7 -3.03 -1.44 -12.70
C PRO A 7 -4.52 -1.06 -12.70
N PRO A 8 -5.27 -1.41 -11.64
CA PRO A 8 -6.66 -0.99 -11.54
C PRO A 8 -6.75 0.53 -11.64
N ASP A 9 -7.78 1.04 -12.31
CA ASP A 9 -8.04 2.48 -12.38
C ASP A 9 -8.12 3.02 -10.94
N LEU A 10 -7.12 3.82 -10.58
CA LEU A 10 -6.96 4.32 -9.21
C LEU A 10 -7.81 5.57 -8.93
N GLY A 11 -8.83 5.82 -9.76
CA GLY A 11 -9.76 6.92 -9.59
C GLY A 11 -9.09 8.29 -9.76
N PRO A 12 -9.81 9.39 -9.47
CA PRO A 12 -9.27 10.73 -9.63
C PRO A 12 -8.16 10.98 -8.61
N THR A 13 -6.94 11.16 -9.09
CA THR A 13 -5.83 11.69 -8.30
C THR A 13 -6.21 13.09 -7.83
N VAL A 14 -6.24 13.31 -6.50
CA VAL A 14 -6.35 14.66 -5.94
C VAL A 14 -5.23 15.48 -6.58
N GLY A 15 -5.58 16.60 -7.23
CA GLY A 15 -4.65 17.43 -7.99
C GLY A 15 -3.46 17.95 -7.15
N PRO A 16 -2.66 18.90 -7.67
CA PRO A 16 -1.45 19.36 -7.00
C PRO A 16 -1.69 19.71 -5.53
N PHE A 17 -0.92 19.05 -4.65
CA PHE A 17 -1.12 19.09 -3.20
C PHE A 17 -1.01 20.54 -2.69
N PRO A 18 -2.08 21.15 -2.11
CA PRO A 18 -2.13 22.58 -1.83
C PRO A 18 -1.39 22.95 -0.53
N ILE A 19 -0.05 22.77 -0.50
CA ILE A 19 0.82 22.93 0.67
C ILE A 19 0.61 24.28 1.38
N ALA A 20 0.60 25.37 0.61
CA ALA A 20 0.41 26.71 1.16
C ALA A 20 -0.92 26.86 1.92
N GLY A 21 -2.00 26.27 1.40
CA GLY A 21 -3.31 26.26 2.05
C GLY A 21 -3.32 25.40 3.32
N LEU A 22 -2.67 24.23 3.28
CA LEU A 22 -2.58 23.32 4.42
C LEU A 22 -1.80 23.94 5.58
N VAL A 23 -0.67 24.60 5.32
CA VAL A 23 0.12 25.26 6.37
C VAL A 23 -0.66 26.42 7.00
N ARG A 24 -1.35 27.24 6.19
CA ARG A 24 -2.26 28.29 6.70
C ARG A 24 -3.38 27.70 7.57
N ARG A 25 -3.98 26.58 7.12
CA ARG A 25 -5.04 25.89 7.88
C ARG A 25 -4.50 25.35 9.20
N ALA A 26 -3.33 24.73 9.20
CA ALA A 26 -2.65 24.26 10.40
C ALA A 26 -2.44 25.40 11.40
N ARG A 27 -1.90 26.55 10.98
CA ARG A 27 -1.78 27.73 11.85
C ARG A 27 -3.11 28.20 12.42
N ARG A 28 -4.16 28.19 11.61
CA ARG A 28 -5.50 28.62 12.03
C ARG A 28 -6.11 27.69 13.08
N ILE A 29 -5.87 26.39 13.00
CA ILE A 29 -6.38 25.40 13.98
C ILE A 29 -5.84 25.72 15.38
N VAL A 30 -4.54 26.05 15.49
CA VAL A 30 -3.86 26.28 16.77
C VAL A 30 -3.62 27.76 17.11
N GLY A 31 -4.10 28.70 16.27
CA GLY A 31 -3.95 30.14 16.50
C GLY A 31 -2.49 30.66 16.47
N LEU A 32 -1.59 30.02 15.71
CA LEU A 32 -0.17 30.39 15.69
C LEU A 32 0.15 31.48 14.65
N SER A 33 0.98 32.46 15.04
CA SER A 33 1.66 33.34 14.10
C SER A 33 2.72 32.58 13.30
N GLN A 34 3.16 33.12 12.15
CA GLN A 34 4.25 32.51 11.36
C GLN A 34 5.53 32.33 12.19
N LEU A 35 5.88 33.33 13.00
CA LEU A 35 7.03 33.29 13.89
C LEU A 35 6.91 32.16 14.93
N ARG A 36 5.74 32.00 15.57
CA ARG A 36 5.52 30.94 16.55
C ARG A 36 5.51 29.57 15.90
N MET A 37 4.84 29.40 14.76
CA MET A 37 4.88 28.15 14.01
C MET A 37 6.32 27.78 13.62
N ALA A 38 7.11 28.74 13.13
CA ALA A 38 8.50 28.51 12.79
C ALA A 38 9.31 28.00 13.99
N ARG A 39 9.11 28.62 15.17
CA ARG A 39 9.73 28.19 16.43
C ARG A 39 9.36 26.75 16.80
N PHE A 40 8.06 26.41 16.79
CA PHE A 40 7.60 25.05 17.13
C PHE A 40 8.05 24.01 16.11
N ALA A 41 7.96 24.35 14.83
CA ALA A 41 8.45 23.52 13.73
C ALA A 41 9.99 23.53 13.63
N LYS A 42 10.71 24.30 14.47
CA LYS A 42 12.18 24.45 14.50
C LYS A 42 12.82 24.94 13.18
N VAL A 43 12.08 25.70 12.37
CA VAL A 43 12.54 26.24 11.06
C VAL A 43 12.73 27.76 11.12
N ALA A 44 13.38 28.33 10.10
CA ALA A 44 13.47 29.78 9.98
C ALA A 44 12.09 30.41 9.70
N PRO A 45 11.76 31.59 10.27
CA PRO A 45 10.49 32.28 9.98
C PRO A 45 10.27 32.57 8.49
N SER A 46 11.35 32.87 7.76
CA SER A 46 11.33 33.08 6.31
C SER A 46 10.91 31.83 5.54
N THR A 47 11.19 30.63 6.05
CA THR A 47 10.72 29.37 5.48
C THR A 47 9.19 29.32 5.50
N VAL A 48 8.56 29.62 6.64
CA VAL A 48 7.09 29.61 6.77
C VAL A 48 6.46 30.61 5.81
N ALA A 49 7.00 31.83 5.74
CA ALA A 49 6.49 32.88 4.86
C ALA A 49 6.56 32.46 3.38
N ARG A 50 7.68 31.89 2.93
CA ARG A 50 7.86 31.43 1.54
C ARG A 50 6.97 30.23 1.20
N VAL A 51 6.80 29.28 2.13
CA VAL A 51 5.90 28.14 1.96
C VAL A 51 4.45 28.61 1.81
N GLU A 52 3.99 29.52 2.67
CA GLU A 52 2.64 30.06 2.56
C GLU A 52 2.45 30.90 1.29
N ALA A 53 3.48 31.63 0.85
CA ALA A 53 3.45 32.36 -0.42
C ALA A 53 3.52 31.46 -1.67
N GLY A 54 3.81 30.16 -1.52
CA GLY A 54 4.00 29.24 -2.64
C GLY A 54 5.31 29.42 -3.40
N SER A 55 6.23 30.25 -2.89
CA SER A 55 7.55 30.51 -3.50
C SER A 55 8.67 29.57 -3.00
N LEU A 56 8.30 28.61 -2.14
CA LEU A 56 9.15 27.52 -1.69
C LEU A 56 8.31 26.26 -1.49
N THR A 57 8.67 25.20 -2.19
CA THR A 57 8.18 23.85 -1.88
C THR A 57 9.03 23.28 -0.75
N PRO A 58 8.46 23.00 0.43
CA PRO A 58 9.22 22.43 1.54
C PRO A 58 9.58 20.97 1.25
N SER A 59 10.65 20.47 1.87
CA SER A 59 10.88 19.02 1.94
C SER A 59 9.79 18.35 2.79
N LEU A 60 9.60 17.04 2.61
CA LEU A 60 8.64 16.26 3.42
C LEU A 60 8.89 16.44 4.92
N ALA A 61 10.16 16.36 5.35
CA ALA A 61 10.53 16.55 6.76
C ALA A 61 10.17 17.95 7.31
N VAL A 62 10.27 19.00 6.49
CA VAL A 62 9.85 20.35 6.89
C VAL A 62 8.34 20.43 6.97
N LEU A 63 7.62 19.85 6.01
CA LEU A 63 6.17 19.80 6.00
C LEU A 63 5.61 19.04 7.22
N GLU A 64 6.18 17.88 7.55
CA GLU A 64 5.85 17.10 8.76
C GLU A 64 6.02 17.93 10.03
N ARG A 65 7.12 18.68 10.15
CA ARG A 65 7.37 19.54 11.31
C ARG A 65 6.38 20.71 11.39
N LEU A 66 6.01 21.30 10.26
CA LEU A 66 5.01 22.38 10.19
C LEU A 66 3.62 21.88 10.60
N LEU A 67 3.19 20.74 10.07
CA LEU A 67 1.91 20.11 10.42
C LEU A 67 1.92 19.60 11.86
N GLY A 68 3.01 18.96 12.29
CA GLY A 68 3.21 18.47 13.66
C GLY A 68 3.20 19.57 14.71
N ALA A 69 3.64 20.79 14.38
CA ALA A 69 3.50 21.96 15.26
C ALA A 69 2.03 22.32 15.57
N ALA A 70 1.09 21.82 14.76
CA ALA A 70 -0.36 21.94 14.98
C ALA A 70 -1.00 20.62 15.46
N GLY A 71 -0.22 19.59 15.78
CA GLY A 71 -0.72 18.25 16.15
C GLY A 71 -1.31 17.46 14.99
N LEU A 72 -0.94 17.79 13.75
CA LEU A 72 -1.42 17.12 12.54
C LEU A 72 -0.39 16.10 12.02
N TYR A 73 -0.89 15.02 11.44
CA TYR A 73 -0.09 13.93 10.88
C TYR A 73 -0.30 13.84 9.36
N LEU A 74 0.76 13.46 8.64
CA LEU A 74 0.64 13.06 7.24
C LEU A 74 0.31 11.57 7.20
N VAL A 75 -0.71 11.22 6.43
CA VAL A 75 -1.12 9.83 6.20
C VAL A 75 -1.31 9.60 4.70
N VAL A 76 -0.94 8.40 4.25
CA VAL A 76 -1.30 7.92 2.90
C VAL A 76 -2.66 7.24 3.03
N VAL A 77 -3.59 7.56 2.14
CA VAL A 77 -4.92 6.96 2.12
C VAL A 77 -5.19 6.33 0.76
N ASP A 78 -5.98 5.26 0.75
CA ASP A 78 -6.56 4.73 -0.48
C ASP A 78 -7.73 5.60 -0.97
N GLN A 79 -8.30 5.28 -2.14
CA GLN A 79 -9.43 6.02 -2.71
C GLN A 79 -10.71 5.98 -1.86
N ASP A 80 -10.84 4.95 -1.03
CA ASP A 80 -11.97 4.80 -0.11
C ASP A 80 -11.71 5.56 1.21
N GLY A 81 -10.60 6.30 1.30
CA GLY A 81 -10.20 7.07 2.47
C GLY A 81 -9.61 6.25 3.61
N ARG A 82 -9.25 4.98 3.38
CA ARG A 82 -8.62 4.13 4.40
C ARG A 82 -7.13 4.43 4.49
N VAL A 83 -6.61 4.50 5.71
CA VAL A 83 -5.18 4.70 5.94
C VAL A 83 -4.40 3.48 5.45
N VAL A 84 -3.44 3.72 4.56
CA VAL A 84 -2.47 2.72 4.11
C VAL A 84 -1.33 2.69 5.11
N LEU A 85 -1.23 1.58 5.85
CA LEU A 85 -0.13 1.37 6.78
C LEU A 85 1.15 1.00 6.03
N PRO A 86 2.33 1.41 6.52
CA PRO A 86 3.60 0.93 5.99
C PRO A 86 3.66 -0.61 6.02
N MET A 87 4.18 -1.21 4.95
CA MET A 87 4.47 -2.64 4.95
C MET A 87 5.65 -2.91 5.88
N GLU A 88 5.44 -3.70 6.93
CA GLU A 88 6.53 -4.21 7.75
C GLU A 88 7.30 -5.26 6.95
N VAL A 89 8.62 -5.05 6.82
CA VAL A 89 9.50 -6.07 6.28
C VAL A 89 9.90 -6.96 7.45
N TRP A 90 9.42 -8.20 7.44
CA TRP A 90 9.83 -9.20 8.42
C TRP A 90 11.29 -9.58 8.10
N ASP A 91 12.24 -9.18 8.96
CA ASP A 91 13.68 -9.34 8.70
C ASP A 91 14.13 -10.80 8.68
N ASP A 92 13.37 -11.68 9.33
CA ASP A 92 13.71 -13.09 9.55
C ASP A 92 13.15 -14.04 8.46
N THR A 93 12.21 -13.58 7.63
CA THR A 93 11.58 -14.42 6.60
C THR A 93 12.28 -14.24 5.26
N ARG A 94 13.22 -15.13 4.95
CA ARG A 94 14.02 -15.13 3.72
C ARG A 94 13.78 -16.39 2.90
N ASP A 95 13.97 -16.31 1.60
CA ASP A 95 13.89 -17.50 0.74
C ASP A 95 15.11 -18.43 0.95
N GLY A 96 15.07 -19.63 0.36
CA GLY A 96 16.17 -20.60 0.44
C GLY A 96 17.50 -20.14 -0.17
N ALA A 97 17.54 -18.96 -0.81
CA ALA A 97 18.75 -18.31 -1.31
C ALA A 97 19.12 -17.05 -0.49
N ASN A 98 18.56 -16.90 0.72
CA ASN A 98 18.79 -15.81 1.65
C ASN A 98 18.34 -14.42 1.16
N ARG A 99 17.43 -14.36 0.19
CA ARG A 99 16.86 -13.13 -0.38
C ARG A 99 15.53 -12.80 0.29
N ARG A 100 15.14 -11.53 0.26
CA ARG A 100 13.82 -11.08 0.69
C ARG A 100 12.76 -11.46 -0.34
N TYR A 101 11.57 -11.81 0.14
CA TYR A 101 10.41 -12.02 -0.72
C TYR A 101 10.00 -10.72 -1.44
N PRO A 102 9.52 -10.78 -2.70
CA PRO A 102 9.13 -9.58 -3.44
C PRO A 102 7.94 -8.85 -2.83
N ALA A 103 8.07 -7.54 -2.55
CA ALA A 103 7.05 -6.73 -1.87
C ALA A 103 5.69 -6.61 -2.60
N HIS A 104 5.65 -6.89 -3.91
CA HIS A 104 4.42 -6.84 -4.72
C HIS A 104 3.64 -8.17 -4.72
N LEU A 105 4.18 -9.20 -4.06
CA LEU A 105 3.61 -10.55 -3.98
C LEU A 105 3.27 -10.90 -2.53
N ASN A 106 2.27 -11.76 -2.38
CA ASN A 106 1.89 -12.25 -1.06
C ASN A 106 2.76 -13.46 -0.74
N THR A 107 3.49 -13.40 0.37
CA THR A 107 4.18 -14.56 0.93
C THR A 107 3.15 -15.58 1.41
N ILE A 108 3.35 -16.84 1.05
CA ILE A 108 2.57 -18.00 1.45
C ILE A 108 3.44 -18.76 2.45
N LEU A 109 2.87 -19.04 3.61
CA LEU A 109 3.49 -19.90 4.62
C LEU A 109 2.97 -21.32 4.41
N ASP A 110 3.84 -22.31 4.55
CA ASP A 110 3.55 -23.75 4.43
C ASP A 110 2.74 -24.12 3.18
N PRO A 111 3.29 -23.90 1.96
CA PRO A 111 2.53 -24.04 0.71
C PRO A 111 1.97 -25.45 0.52
N GLU A 112 0.71 -25.57 0.13
CA GLU A 112 0.07 -26.83 -0.29
C GLU A 112 0.59 -27.33 -1.66
N PRO A 113 0.37 -28.60 -2.03
CA PRO A 113 0.69 -29.08 -3.38
C PRO A 113 -0.02 -28.26 -4.48
N GLY A 114 0.76 -27.80 -5.45
CA GLY A 114 0.33 -26.93 -6.55
C GLY A 114 0.37 -25.44 -6.22
N GLU A 115 0.77 -25.02 -5.01
CA GLU A 115 0.91 -23.60 -4.65
C GLU A 115 2.28 -23.03 -5.00
N TRP A 116 3.29 -23.89 -5.03
CA TRP A 116 4.64 -23.51 -5.37
C TRP A 116 4.93 -23.82 -6.85
N TRP A 117 5.52 -22.86 -7.55
CA TRP A 117 5.91 -23.03 -8.96
C TRP A 117 6.89 -24.20 -9.18
N GLY A 118 7.59 -24.64 -8.12
CA GLY A 118 8.53 -25.77 -8.15
C GLY A 118 7.86 -27.14 -8.06
N ASP A 119 6.56 -27.21 -7.75
CA ASP A 119 5.82 -28.46 -7.59
C ASP A 119 5.79 -29.29 -8.88
N ILE A 120 5.76 -28.64 -10.05
CA ILE A 120 5.81 -29.31 -11.37
C ILE A 120 7.15 -30.04 -11.62
N TYR A 121 8.20 -29.67 -10.89
CA TYR A 121 9.52 -30.28 -10.99
C TYR A 121 9.78 -31.31 -9.89
N GLY A 122 8.81 -31.58 -9.00
CA GLY A 122 8.96 -32.54 -7.91
C GLY A 122 9.98 -32.14 -6.84
N LEU A 123 10.26 -30.84 -6.70
CA LEU A 123 11.22 -30.33 -5.73
C LEU A 123 10.66 -30.37 -4.29
N ALA A 124 11.54 -30.40 -3.29
CA ALA A 124 11.14 -30.24 -1.90
C ALA A 124 10.61 -28.82 -1.67
N ARG A 125 9.39 -28.71 -1.11
CA ARG A 125 8.73 -27.43 -0.85
C ARG A 125 9.46 -26.64 0.24
N PRO A 126 9.72 -25.34 0.04
CA PRO A 126 10.24 -24.48 1.10
C PRO A 126 9.15 -24.16 2.14
N PRO A 127 9.53 -23.80 3.39
CA PRO A 127 8.58 -23.39 4.43
C PRO A 127 7.78 -22.14 4.04
N GLU A 128 8.37 -21.22 3.27
CA GLU A 128 7.66 -20.07 2.71
C GLU A 128 7.87 -19.94 1.19
N THR A 129 6.89 -19.38 0.48
CA THR A 129 6.99 -19.11 -0.96
C THR A 129 6.06 -17.98 -1.40
N TYR A 130 5.85 -17.81 -2.71
CA TYR A 130 4.88 -16.87 -3.28
C TYR A 130 4.41 -17.34 -4.65
N HIS A 131 3.20 -16.94 -5.05
CA HIS A 131 2.73 -17.16 -6.42
C HIS A 131 3.40 -16.17 -7.38
N ARG A 132 4.05 -16.67 -8.43
CA ARG A 132 4.64 -15.83 -9.50
C ARG A 132 3.59 -15.22 -10.43
N CYS A 133 2.44 -15.88 -10.58
CA CYS A 133 1.39 -15.47 -11.52
C CYS A 133 0.24 -14.75 -10.77
N ARG A 134 0.04 -13.47 -11.08
CA ARG A 134 -1.08 -12.66 -10.54
C ARG A 134 -2.44 -13.27 -10.88
N VAL A 135 -2.60 -13.79 -12.10
CA VAL A 135 -3.85 -14.39 -12.60
C VAL A 135 -4.24 -15.62 -11.77
N ASP A 136 -3.29 -16.52 -11.52
CA ASP A 136 -3.50 -17.71 -10.69
C ASP A 136 -3.87 -17.34 -9.26
N ARG A 137 -3.14 -16.39 -8.66
CA ARG A 137 -3.46 -15.85 -7.32
C ARG A 137 -4.89 -15.28 -7.24
N GLU A 138 -5.31 -14.47 -8.21
CA GLU A 138 -6.66 -13.87 -8.22
C GLU A 138 -7.75 -14.92 -8.44
N ALA A 139 -7.51 -15.91 -9.30
CA ALA A 139 -8.44 -17.01 -9.53
C ALA A 139 -8.61 -17.87 -8.27
N ARG A 140 -7.52 -18.21 -7.57
CA ARG A 140 -7.56 -18.91 -6.27
C ARG A 140 -8.32 -18.11 -5.22
N ARG A 141 -8.02 -16.81 -5.07
CA ARG A 141 -8.72 -15.93 -4.12
C ARG A 141 -10.23 -15.87 -4.38
N ARG A 142 -10.65 -15.74 -5.65
CA ARG A 142 -12.07 -15.73 -6.03
C ARG A 142 -12.76 -17.03 -5.62
N ARG A 143 -12.08 -18.17 -5.84
CA ARG A 143 -12.58 -19.47 -5.46
C ARG A 143 -12.68 -19.66 -3.95
N SER A 144 -11.63 -19.36 -3.18
CA SER A 144 -11.66 -19.42 -1.71
C SER A 144 -12.73 -18.50 -1.11
N GLN A 145 -12.93 -17.30 -1.67
CA GLN A 145 -14.01 -16.41 -1.22
C GLN A 145 -15.40 -16.99 -1.52
N TRP A 146 -15.58 -17.65 -2.66
CA TRP A 146 -16.83 -18.36 -2.98
C TRP A 146 -17.06 -19.51 -2.01
N GLU A 147 -16.03 -20.32 -1.71
CA GLU A 147 -16.07 -21.48 -0.80
C GLU A 147 -16.34 -21.10 0.67
N VAL A 148 -15.76 -19.99 1.15
CA VAL A 148 -15.99 -19.52 2.53
C VAL A 148 -17.33 -18.79 2.65
N ARG A 149 -17.81 -18.17 1.57
CA ARG A 149 -19.09 -17.43 1.54
C ARG A 149 -20.16 -18.17 0.72
N VAL A 150 -20.14 -19.50 0.71
CA VAL A 150 -21.10 -20.32 -0.07
C VAL A 150 -22.55 -19.93 0.24
N ALA A 151 -22.88 -19.61 1.49
CA ALA A 151 -24.22 -19.16 1.87
C ALA A 151 -24.69 -17.87 1.13
N LYS A 152 -23.76 -16.96 0.80
CA LYS A 152 -24.03 -15.73 0.05
C LYS A 152 -24.06 -15.94 -1.47
N TYR A 153 -23.41 -17.00 -1.96
CA TYR A 153 -23.24 -17.29 -3.39
C TYR A 153 -23.91 -18.59 -3.84
N ARG A 154 -24.87 -19.14 -3.08
CA ARG A 154 -25.53 -20.44 -3.36
C ARG A 154 -26.08 -20.58 -4.78
N ASN A 155 -26.46 -19.46 -5.41
CA ASN A 155 -27.06 -19.42 -6.74
C ASN A 155 -26.05 -19.09 -7.85
N VAL A 156 -24.75 -18.97 -7.53
CA VAL A 156 -23.69 -18.63 -8.49
C VAL A 156 -22.79 -19.86 -8.67
N PRO A 157 -22.51 -20.32 -9.90
CA PRO A 157 -21.60 -21.44 -10.13
C PRO A 157 -20.21 -21.14 -9.55
N PRO A 158 -19.47 -22.17 -9.10
CA PRO A 158 -18.13 -21.97 -8.55
C PRO A 158 -17.19 -21.37 -9.61
N PRO A 159 -16.29 -20.45 -9.21
CA PRO A 159 -15.19 -20.02 -10.07
C PRO A 159 -14.37 -21.24 -10.56
N PRO A 160 -13.81 -21.20 -11.79
CA PRO A 160 -12.98 -22.28 -12.32
C PRO A 160 -11.83 -22.64 -11.37
N ASP A 161 -11.49 -23.93 -11.29
CA ASP A 161 -10.37 -24.41 -10.49
C ASP A 161 -9.03 -24.01 -11.13
N PRO A 162 -8.22 -23.14 -10.52
CA PRO A 162 -6.91 -22.78 -11.07
C PRO A 162 -5.95 -23.98 -11.15
N ARG A 163 -6.16 -25.01 -10.31
CA ARG A 163 -5.39 -26.27 -10.37
C ARG A 163 -5.66 -27.05 -11.65
N SER A 164 -6.76 -26.80 -12.37
CA SER A 164 -7.03 -27.46 -13.64
C SER A 164 -6.09 -26.99 -14.75
N TRP A 165 -5.50 -25.79 -14.64
CA TRP A 165 -4.54 -25.26 -15.62
C TRP A 165 -3.22 -26.03 -15.67
N TYR A 166 -2.96 -26.85 -14.66
CA TYR A 166 -1.74 -27.63 -14.51
C TYR A 166 -1.95 -29.14 -14.74
N ARG A 167 -3.14 -29.56 -15.20
CA ARG A 167 -3.52 -30.98 -15.40
C ARG A 167 -3.55 -31.46 -16.86
N ASP A 168 -3.18 -30.59 -17.80
CA ASP A 168 -2.92 -30.93 -19.21
C ASP A 168 -1.41 -30.89 -19.50
#